data_AF-A0A511QLX9-F1
#
_entry.id   AF-A0A511QLX9-F1
#
_cell.length_a   1.000
_cell.length_b   1.000
_cell.length_c   1.000
_cell.angle_alpha   90.00
_cell.angle_beta   90.00
_cell.angle_gamma   90.00
#
_symmetry.space_group_name_H-M   'P 1'
#
loop_
_entity.id
_entity.type
_entity.pdbx_description
1 polymer ?
#
loop_
_entity_poly.entity_id
_entity_poly.type
_entity_poly.pdbx_seq_one_letter_code
_entity_poly.pdbx_strand_id
1 'polypeptide(L)'
;MYKKHKKKLLIVIGIIGFVALAMFLGLAFTVHGNDIPLDYWSNVSPLKAKLFDKPVFMGFLAAMTILTLALACWGYWVVHSLPKKHSEHTGQVKLVFWLCMLGFFWGWLWIAAILIVVTDWSKIANVMKGRIA
;
A
#
# COMPACT_ATOMS: atom_id res chain seq x y z
N MET A 1 -2.18 14.58 -34.23
CA MET A 1 -2.18 15.73 -33.29
C MET A 1 -3.13 15.54 -32.08
N TYR A 2 -4.33 14.98 -32.25
CA TYR A 2 -5.36 14.78 -31.20
C TYR A 2 -4.96 13.91 -29.98
N LYS A 3 -4.21 12.80 -30.16
CA LYS A 3 -3.79 11.90 -29.06
C LYS A 3 -2.89 12.58 -28.01
N LYS A 4 -2.09 13.59 -28.39
CA LYS A 4 -1.16 14.28 -27.47
C LYS A 4 -1.90 15.20 -26.48
N HIS A 5 -2.99 15.83 -26.93
CA HIS A 5 -3.81 16.70 -26.08
C HIS A 5 -4.74 15.92 -25.15
N LYS A 6 -5.22 14.73 -25.55
CA LYS A 6 -6.00 13.84 -24.67
C LYS A 6 -5.26 13.46 -23.38
N LYS A 7 -3.97 13.11 -23.46
CA LYS A 7 -3.18 12.77 -22.26
C LYS A 7 -3.01 13.96 -21.32
N LYS A 8 -2.73 15.14 -21.87
CA LYS A 8 -2.64 16.39 -21.08
C LYS A 8 -3.97 16.73 -20.41
N LEU A 9 -5.08 16.58 -21.14
CA LEU A 9 -6.43 16.82 -20.61
C LEU A 9 -6.77 15.86 -19.46
N LEU A 10 -6.45 14.56 -19.60
CA LEU A 10 -6.66 13.57 -18.54
C LEU A 10 -5.86 13.88 -17.27
N ILE A 11 -4.61 14.33 -17.42
CA ILE A 11 -3.78 14.74 -16.28
C ILE A 11 -4.41 15.95 -15.57
N VAL A 12 -4.87 16.95 -16.33
CA VAL A 12 -5.52 18.14 -15.77
C VAL A 12 -6.81 17.79 -15.04
N ILE A 13 -7.66 16.93 -15.62
CA ILE A 13 -8.88 16.44 -14.96
C ILE A 13 -8.54 15.69 -13.67
N GLY A 14 -7.49 14.86 -13.68
CA GLY A 14 -7.02 14.14 -12.50
C GLY A 14 -6.56 15.08 -11.38
N ILE A 15 -5.81 16.14 -11.72
CA ILE A 15 -5.36 17.14 -10.74
C ILE A 15 -6.55 17.91 -10.17
N ILE A 16 -7.49 18.35 -11.03
CA ILE A 16 -8.70 19.07 -10.60
C ILE A 16 -9.54 18.17 -9.68
N GLY A 17 -9.73 16.90 -10.04
CA GLY A 17 -10.45 15.93 -9.22
C GLY A 17 -9.78 15.70 -7.87
N PHE A 18 -8.45 15.63 -7.83
CA PHE A 18 -7.70 15.49 -6.58
C PHE A 18 -7.87 16.72 -5.67
N VAL A 19 -7.78 17.93 -6.23
CA VAL A 19 -7.99 19.18 -5.47
C VAL A 19 -9.44 19.27 -4.97
N ALA A 20 -10.42 18.89 -5.77
CA ALA A 20 -11.82 18.81 -5.36
C ALA A 20 -12.03 17.82 -4.21
N LEU A 21 -11.40 16.64 -4.28
CA LEU A 21 -11.42 15.64 -3.21
C LEU A 21 -10.79 16.17 -1.92
N ALA A 22 -9.66 16.86 -2.02
CA ALA A 22 -9.00 17.49 -0.87
C ALA A 22 -9.88 18.55 -0.21
N MET A 23 -10.53 19.41 -1.00
CA MET A 23 -11.48 20.40 -0.48
C MET A 23 -12.72 19.75 0.14
N PHE A 24 -13.26 18.72 -0.51
CA PHE A 24 -14.39 17.95 0.02
C PHE A 24 -14.06 17.32 1.37
N LEU A 25 -12.92 16.64 1.49
CA LEU A 25 -12.46 16.03 2.74
C LEU A 25 -12.19 17.09 3.83
N GLY A 26 -11.63 18.25 3.46
CA GLY A 26 -11.36 19.32 4.40
C GLY A 26 -12.62 20.00 4.95
N LEU A 27 -13.71 20.02 4.19
CA LEU A 27 -15.00 20.59 4.63
C LEU A 27 -15.94 19.56 5.25
N ALA A 28 -15.84 18.29 4.84
CA ALA A 28 -16.66 17.19 5.34
C ALA A 28 -16.24 16.71 6.73
N PHE A 29 -14.96 16.87 7.09
CA PHE A 29 -14.42 16.43 8.37
C PHE A 29 -14.04 17.63 9.25
N THR A 30 -14.42 17.59 10.52
CA THR A 30 -14.02 18.59 11.52
C THR A 30 -12.55 18.34 11.90
N VAL A 31 -11.73 19.39 11.76
CA VAL A 31 -10.34 19.36 12.20
C VAL A 31 -10.31 19.51 13.73
N HIS A 32 -9.93 18.45 14.42
CA HIS A 32 -9.75 18.46 15.87
C HIS A 32 -8.32 18.92 16.19
N GLY A 33 -8.16 19.75 17.23
CA GLY A 33 -6.84 20.22 17.70
C GLY A 33 -6.59 21.73 17.60
N ASN A 34 -7.60 22.52 17.23
CA ASN A 34 -7.53 23.99 17.21
C ASN A 34 -7.59 24.62 18.61
N ASP A 35 -8.04 23.85 19.61
CA ASP A 35 -8.35 24.36 20.96
C ASP A 35 -7.20 24.15 21.95
N ILE A 36 -6.04 23.66 21.47
CA ILE A 36 -4.88 23.37 22.32
C ILE A 36 -4.20 24.69 22.67
N PRO A 37 -4.07 25.02 23.96
CA PRO A 37 -3.49 26.31 24.36
C PRO A 37 -2.00 26.36 23.98
N LEU A 38 -1.53 27.56 23.64
CA LEU A 38 -0.20 27.77 23.03
C LEU A 38 0.96 27.42 23.97
N ASP A 39 0.71 27.39 25.27
CA ASP A 39 1.64 27.00 26.34
C ASP A 39 1.87 25.48 26.42
N TYR A 40 0.97 24.65 25.87
CA TYR A 40 1.14 23.20 25.78
C TYR A 40 2.38 22.80 24.96
N TRP A 41 2.78 23.64 24.00
CA TRP A 41 3.90 23.39 23.12
C TRP A 41 5.07 24.32 23.50
N SER A 42 6.11 23.76 24.11
CA SER A 42 7.31 24.50 24.53
C SER A 42 8.09 25.17 23.37
N ASN A 43 7.85 24.75 22.13
CA ASN A 43 8.43 25.31 20.91
C ASN A 43 7.38 25.29 19.77
N VAL A 44 6.45 26.24 19.75
CA VAL A 44 5.52 26.37 18.61
C VAL A 44 6.23 26.98 17.40
N SER A 45 6.29 26.22 16.31
CA SER A 45 6.65 26.82 15.03
C SER A 45 5.51 27.76 14.58
N PRO A 46 5.82 28.96 14.06
CA PRO A 46 4.81 29.87 13.51
C PRO A 46 4.07 29.29 12.29
N LEU A 47 4.56 28.17 11.75
CA LEU A 47 3.97 27.44 10.64
C LEU A 47 2.76 26.61 11.06
N LYS A 48 2.69 26.15 12.32
CA LYS A 48 1.57 25.35 12.84
C LYS A 48 0.25 26.11 12.70
N ALA A 49 0.16 27.27 13.36
CA ALA A 49 -1.05 28.09 13.38
C ALA A 49 -1.46 28.61 11.99
N LYS A 50 -0.50 28.78 11.07
CA LYS A 50 -0.79 29.30 9.72
C LYS A 50 -1.26 28.23 8.74
N LEU A 51 -0.90 26.97 8.96
CA LEU A 51 -1.06 25.91 7.96
C LEU A 51 -1.92 24.75 8.45
N PHE A 52 -1.69 24.25 9.67
CA PHE A 52 -2.41 23.07 10.20
C PHE A 52 -3.84 23.41 10.65
N ASP A 53 -4.09 24.64 11.09
CA ASP A 53 -5.43 25.07 11.51
C ASP A 53 -6.37 25.31 10.30
N LYS A 54 -5.84 25.31 9.07
CA LYS A 54 -6.63 25.50 7.85
C LYS A 54 -7.31 24.19 7.42
N PRO A 55 -8.65 24.12 7.35
CA PRO A 55 -9.37 22.90 6.97
C PRO A 55 -8.96 22.33 5.61
N VAL A 56 -8.67 23.21 4.65
CA VAL A 56 -8.25 22.83 3.29
C VAL A 56 -6.89 22.10 3.29
N PHE A 57 -5.95 22.50 4.14
CA PHE A 57 -4.64 21.84 4.22
C PHE A 57 -4.76 20.45 4.86
N MET A 58 -5.57 20.33 5.91
CA MET A 58 -5.87 19.03 6.52
C MET A 58 -6.58 18.08 5.55
N GLY A 59 -7.54 18.59 4.78
CA GLY A 59 -8.19 17.83 3.71
C GLY A 59 -7.22 17.36 2.62
N PHE A 60 -6.23 18.17 2.26
CA PHE A 60 -5.14 17.78 1.35
C PHE A 60 -4.29 16.64 1.92
N LEU A 61 -3.88 16.71 3.19
CA LEU A 61 -3.13 15.64 3.85
C LEU A 61 -3.92 14.33 3.92
N ALA A 62 -5.22 14.41 4.22
CA ALA A 62 -6.12 13.26 4.21
C ALA A 62 -6.22 12.64 2.80
N ALA A 63 -6.41 13.47 1.77
CA ALA A 63 -6.45 13.02 0.37
C ALA A 63 -5.13 12.34 -0.06
N MET A 64 -3.99 12.88 0.34
CA MET A 64 -2.67 12.28 0.10
C MET A 64 -2.49 10.93 0.80
N THR A 65 -2.97 10.80 2.03
CA THR A 65 -2.95 9.54 2.77
C THR A 65 -3.81 8.48 2.08
N ILE A 66 -5.03 8.84 1.67
CA ILE A 66 -5.93 7.94 0.92
C ILE A 66 -5.30 7.53 -0.41
N LEU A 67 -4.70 8.46 -1.14
CA LEU A 67 -4.00 8.16 -2.39
C LEU A 67 -2.85 7.18 -2.16
N THR A 68 -2.06 7.39 -1.11
CA THR A 68 -0.95 6.50 -0.75
C THR A 68 -1.45 5.09 -0.42
N LEU A 69 -2.52 4.98 0.37
CA LEU A 69 -3.15 3.70 0.67
C LEU A 69 -3.70 3.02 -0.58
N ALA A 70 -4.36 3.76 -1.47
CA ALA A 70 -4.87 3.25 -2.74
C ALA A 70 -3.72 2.73 -3.63
N LEU A 71 -2.60 3.45 -3.69
CA LEU A 71 -1.39 3.02 -4.40
C LEU A 71 -0.76 1.78 -3.77
N ALA A 72 -0.72 1.68 -2.43
CA ALA A 72 -0.23 0.50 -1.73
C ALA A 72 -1.10 -0.72 -2.02
N CYS A 73 -2.42 -0.58 -1.95
CA CYS A 73 -3.38 -1.63 -2.31
C CYS A 73 -3.27 -2.04 -3.78
N TRP A 74 -3.10 -1.07 -4.69
CA TRP A 74 -2.85 -1.35 -6.10
C TRP A 74 -1.52 -2.09 -6.31
N GLY A 75 -0.46 -1.65 -5.63
CA GLY A 75 0.85 -2.31 -5.67
C GLY A 75 0.76 -3.75 -5.19
N TYR A 76 0.08 -3.99 -4.08
CA TYR A 76 -0.24 -5.33 -3.59
C TYR A 76 -1.06 -6.13 -4.62
N TRP A 77 -2.04 -5.50 -5.27
CA TRP A 77 -2.83 -6.10 -6.33
C TRP A 77 -1.96 -6.55 -7.52
N VAL A 78 -0.98 -5.75 -7.92
CA VAL A 78 -0.06 -6.13 -8.98
C VAL A 78 0.82 -7.30 -8.56
N VAL A 79 1.44 -7.21 -7.38
CA VAL A 79 2.39 -8.23 -6.91
C VAL A 79 1.71 -9.59 -6.72
N HIS A 80 0.54 -9.66 -6.08
CA HIS A 80 -0.15 -10.94 -5.87
C HIS A 80 -0.64 -11.60 -7.18
N SER A 81 -0.75 -10.84 -8.27
CA SER A 81 -1.15 -11.36 -9.58
C SER A 81 0.01 -11.98 -10.38
N LEU A 82 1.26 -11.68 -10.01
CA LEU A 82 2.47 -12.18 -10.69
C LEU A 82 2.64 -13.71 -10.67
N PRO A 83 2.41 -14.42 -9.55
CA PRO A 83 2.59 -15.87 -9.49
C PRO A 83 1.71 -16.56 -10.52
N LYS A 84 0.47 -16.07 -10.70
CA LYS A 84 -0.47 -16.65 -11.66
C LYS A 84 0.12 -16.72 -13.07
N LYS A 85 0.99 -15.79 -13.44
CA LYS A 85 1.63 -15.71 -14.77
C LYS A 85 2.95 -16.47 -14.86
N HIS A 86 3.71 -16.58 -13.76
CA HIS A 86 5.08 -17.09 -13.80
C HIS A 86 5.26 -18.53 -13.28
N SER A 87 4.28 -19.06 -12.56
CA SER A 87 4.43 -20.33 -11.83
C SER A 87 3.66 -21.50 -12.45
N GLU A 88 3.44 -21.48 -13.76
CA GLU A 88 2.78 -22.58 -14.48
C GLU A 88 3.47 -23.94 -14.29
N HIS A 89 4.73 -23.97 -13.85
CA HIS A 89 5.53 -25.21 -13.76
C HIS A 89 5.97 -25.65 -12.35
N THR A 90 5.76 -24.88 -11.28
CA THR A 90 6.22 -25.27 -9.92
C THR A 90 5.22 -24.91 -8.81
N GLY A 91 4.58 -25.91 -8.20
CA GLY A 91 3.61 -25.73 -7.11
C GLY A 91 4.20 -25.17 -5.81
N GLN A 92 5.47 -25.49 -5.51
CA GLN A 92 6.18 -24.98 -4.32
C GLN A 92 6.33 -23.44 -4.36
N VAL A 93 6.69 -22.88 -5.51
CA VAL A 93 6.88 -21.43 -5.69
C VAL A 93 5.55 -20.68 -5.51
N LYS A 94 4.42 -21.24 -5.98
CA LYS A 94 3.08 -20.69 -5.72
C LYS A 94 2.80 -20.64 -4.22
N LEU A 95 3.01 -21.76 -3.53
CA LEU A 95 2.70 -21.90 -2.11
C LEU A 95 3.54 -20.93 -1.25
N VAL A 96 4.87 -20.88 -1.47
CA VAL A 96 5.78 -19.99 -0.74
C VAL A 96 5.41 -18.52 -0.98
N PHE A 97 5.08 -18.15 -2.22
CA PHE A 97 4.66 -16.78 -2.52
C PHE A 97 3.39 -16.38 -1.75
N TRP A 98 2.37 -17.24 -1.73
CA TRP A 98 1.14 -16.97 -0.98
C TRP A 98 1.38 -16.86 0.52
N LEU A 99 2.27 -17.70 1.08
CA LEU A 99 2.66 -17.58 2.48
C LEU A 99 3.38 -16.26 2.79
N CYS A 100 4.27 -15.78 1.91
CA CYS A 100 4.91 -14.47 2.07
C CYS A 100 3.91 -13.32 2.02
N MET A 101 2.93 -13.39 1.11
CA MET A 101 1.82 -12.43 0.98
C MET A 101 0.94 -12.38 2.22
N LEU A 102 0.58 -13.56 2.77
CA LEU A 102 -0.23 -13.65 3.98
C LEU A 102 0.55 -13.25 5.23
N GLY A 103 1.86 -13.48 5.25
CA GLY A 103 2.69 -13.10 6.40
C GLY A 103 2.87 -11.59 6.59
N PHE A 104 2.48 -10.77 5.60
CA PHE A 104 2.33 -9.33 5.79
C PHE A 104 1.26 -8.98 6.84
N PHE A 105 0.28 -9.87 7.06
CA PHE A 105 -0.74 -9.75 8.10
C PHE A 105 -0.43 -10.58 9.34
N TRP A 106 0.30 -11.69 9.20
CA TRP A 106 0.63 -12.62 10.28
C TRP A 106 2.09 -13.08 10.25
N GLY A 107 2.95 -12.48 11.07
CA GLY A 107 4.41 -12.67 11.00
C GLY A 107 4.89 -14.12 11.06
N TRP A 108 4.17 -15.03 11.73
CA TRP A 108 4.54 -16.45 11.81
C TRP A 108 4.57 -17.17 10.46
N LEU A 109 3.79 -16.71 9.47
CA LEU A 109 3.73 -17.34 8.14
C LEU A 109 5.03 -17.15 7.34
N TRP A 110 5.83 -16.14 7.65
CA TRP A 110 7.15 -15.97 7.02
C TRP A 110 8.12 -17.07 7.42
N ILE A 111 8.04 -17.54 8.67
CA ILE A 111 8.85 -18.67 9.15
C ILE A 111 8.48 -19.94 8.38
N ALA A 112 7.19 -20.18 8.19
CA ALA A 112 6.70 -21.31 7.40
C ALA A 112 7.13 -21.21 5.93
N ALA A 113 7.13 -20.01 5.33
CA ALA A 113 7.57 -19.79 3.96
C ALA A 113 9.04 -20.18 3.77
N ILE A 114 9.90 -19.73 4.69
CA ILE A 114 11.34 -20.04 4.69
C ILE A 114 11.54 -21.56 4.84
N LEU A 115 10.82 -22.21 5.75
CA LEU A 115 10.95 -23.65 5.96
C LEU A 115 10.57 -24.46 4.71
N ILE A 116 9.49 -24.07 4.03
CA ILE A 116 9.04 -24.71 2.79
C ILE A 116 10.02 -24.47 1.64
N VAL A 117 10.69 -23.31 1.57
CA VAL A 117 11.63 -22.99 0.47
C VAL A 117 12.98 -23.69 0.64
N VAL A 118 13.48 -23.82 1.87
CA VAL A 118 14.76 -24.46 2.19
C VAL A 118 14.67 -25.99 2.06
N THR A 119 13.48 -26.55 2.25
CA THR A 119 13.27 -28.00 2.22
C THR A 119 13.24 -28.53 0.77
N ASP A 120 14.07 -29.54 0.47
CA ASP A 120 14.04 -30.27 -0.81
C ASP A 120 12.94 -31.34 -0.80
N TRP A 121 11.77 -30.97 -1.32
CA TRP A 121 10.61 -31.83 -1.42
C TRP A 121 10.81 -33.03 -2.36
N SER A 122 11.78 -32.97 -3.28
CA SER A 122 12.07 -34.08 -4.20
C SER A 122 12.74 -35.23 -3.47
N LYS A 123 13.71 -34.94 -2.60
CA LYS A 123 14.35 -35.95 -1.74
C LYS A 123 13.35 -36.59 -0.79
N ILE A 124 12.52 -35.79 -0.14
CA ILE A 124 11.48 -36.28 0.77
C ILE A 124 10.46 -37.16 0.04
N ALA A 125 10.03 -36.76 -1.16
CA ALA A 125 9.10 -37.54 -1.98
C ALA A 125 9.70 -38.88 -2.45
N ASN A 126 11.00 -38.91 -2.78
CA ASN A 126 11.67 -40.14 -3.19
C ASN A 126 11.82 -41.13 -2.03
N VAL A 127 12.19 -40.64 -0.84
CA VAL A 127 12.25 -41.46 0.39
C VAL A 127 10.86 -42.02 0.74
N MET A 128 9.81 -41.20 0.70
CA MET A 128 8.43 -41.66 0.95
C MET A 128 7.95 -42.70 -0.08
N LYS A 129 8.39 -42.61 -1.33
CA LYS A 129 8.05 -43.57 -2.39
C LYS A 129 8.89 -44.85 -2.33
N GLY A 130 9.77 -45.01 -1.35
CA GLY A 130 10.67 -46.17 -1.25
C GLY A 130 11.72 -46.23 -2.36
N ARG A 131 11.90 -45.14 -3.13
CA ARG A 131 13.01 -44.99 -4.08
C ARG A 131 14.19 -44.45 -3.28
N ILE A 132 14.84 -45.35 -2.56
CA ILE A 132 16.16 -45.11 -2.00
C ILE A 132 17.12 -45.03 -3.20
N ALA A 133 18.00 -44.01 -3.20
CA ALA A 133 18.97 -43.77 -4.26
C ALA A 133 19.79 -45.01 -4.62
#